data_AF-Q85BM5-F1
#
_entry.id   AF-Q85BM5-F1
#
_cell.length_a   1.000
_cell.length_b   1.000
_cell.length_c   1.000
_cell.angle_alpha   90.00
_cell.angle_beta   90.00
_cell.angle_gamma   90.00
#
_symmetry.space_group_name_H-M   'P 1'
#
loop_
_entity.id
_entity.type
_entity.pdbx_description
1 polymer ?
#
loop_
_entity_poly.entity_id
_entity_poly.type
_entity_poly.pdbx_seq_one_letter_code
_entity_poly.pdbx_strand_id
1 'polypeptide(L)'
;MMTNLFSVFDPTSSLLNMSMNWVSTLLAMMLIPTMYWLIPTRMIMLWNNITTTLHKEFKTLLGTQGFNGTTFIFISVFSLIMFNNFMGLFPYIFTSSSHLSFTLT
;
A
#
# COMPACT_ATOMS: atom_id res chain seq x y z
N MET A 1 -2.84 28.40 13.13
CA MET A 1 -4.21 28.42 12.56
C MET A 1 -5.01 27.30 13.19
N MET A 2 -6.30 27.51 13.48
CA MET A 2 -7.19 26.47 14.00
C MET A 2 -7.02 25.19 13.18
N THR A 3 -6.62 24.10 13.84
CA THR A 3 -6.40 22.81 13.20
C THR A 3 -7.76 22.25 12.79
N ASN A 4 -8.24 22.63 11.60
CA ASN A 4 -9.40 21.99 11.01
C ASN A 4 -9.09 20.50 10.87
N LEU A 5 -9.97 19.64 11.38
CA LEU A 5 -9.84 18.18 11.26
C LEU A 5 -9.68 17.73 9.80
N PHE A 6 -10.21 18.52 8.86
CA PHE A 6 -10.11 18.27 7.42
C PHE A 6 -8.79 18.70 6.77
N SER A 7 -7.94 19.45 7.47
CA SER A 7 -6.65 19.91 6.92
C SER A 7 -5.69 18.76 6.59
N VAL A 8 -5.87 17.59 7.21
CA VAL A 8 -5.10 16.38 6.90
C VAL A 8 -5.48 15.78 5.54
N PHE A 9 -6.63 16.17 4.96
CA PHE A 9 -7.10 15.70 3.65
C PHE A 9 -6.90 16.74 2.53
N ASP A 10 -6.36 17.93 2.82
CA ASP A 10 -6.18 18.94 1.78
C ASP A 10 -4.92 18.65 0.94
N PRO A 11 -5.04 18.35 -0.37
CA PRO A 11 -3.89 18.03 -1.22
C PRO A 11 -3.09 19.27 -1.63
N THR A 12 -3.61 20.47 -1.32
CA THR A 12 -3.04 21.78 -1.68
C THR A 12 -2.06 22.32 -0.64
N SER A 13 -1.91 21.65 0.52
CA SER A 13 -0.87 22.03 1.48
C SER A 13 0.49 21.79 0.83
N SER A 14 1.22 22.86 0.57
CA SER A 14 2.51 22.81 -0.09
C SER A 14 3.62 23.25 0.85
N LEU A 15 4.70 22.47 0.87
CA LEU A 15 5.98 22.93 1.39
C LEU A 15 6.78 23.40 0.18
N LEU A 16 7.24 24.66 0.16
CA LEU A 16 8.02 25.21 -0.98
C LEU A 16 7.29 25.09 -2.34
N ASN A 17 5.97 25.33 -2.39
CA ASN A 17 5.10 25.19 -3.56
C ASN A 17 5.00 23.77 -4.16
N MET A 18 5.54 22.74 -3.49
CA MET A 18 5.35 21.33 -3.86
C MET A 18 4.33 20.66 -2.92
N SER A 19 3.36 19.93 -3.48
CA SER A 19 2.35 19.16 -2.73
C SER A 19 2.94 17.85 -2.20
N MET A 20 3.76 17.95 -1.15
CA MET A 20 4.49 16.81 -0.57
C MET A 20 3.59 15.73 0.05
N ASN A 21 2.30 15.99 0.28
CA ASN A 21 1.37 15.00 0.84
C ASN A 21 1.28 13.71 0.03
N TRP A 22 1.39 13.80 -1.31
CA TRP A 22 1.33 12.64 -2.20
C TRP A 22 2.50 11.66 -2.01
N VAL A 23 3.61 12.13 -1.42
CA VAL A 23 4.76 11.27 -1.05
C VAL A 23 4.36 10.24 0.01
N SER A 24 3.25 10.42 0.74
CA SER A 24 2.79 9.43 1.71
C SER A 24 2.54 8.05 1.08
N THR A 25 2.20 8.01 -0.22
CA THR A 25 2.04 6.75 -0.96
C THR A 25 3.32 5.93 -1.05
N LEU A 26 4.48 6.60 -1.09
CA LEU A 26 5.78 5.95 -1.13
C LEU A 26 6.16 5.35 0.24
N LEU A 27 5.65 5.92 1.35
CA LEU A 27 5.87 5.36 2.69
C LEU A 27 5.26 3.96 2.83
N ALA A 28 4.12 3.72 2.19
CA ALA A 28 3.48 2.39 2.18
C ALA A 28 4.39 1.32 1.58
N MET A 29 5.20 1.68 0.58
CA MET A 29 6.11 0.75 -0.07
C MET A 29 7.34 0.42 0.78
N MET A 30 7.74 1.32 1.68
CA MET A 30 8.84 1.08 2.63
C MET A 30 8.48 0.09 3.75
N LEU A 31 7.18 -0.17 3.98
CA LEU A 31 6.72 -1.12 5.01
C LEU A 31 6.88 -2.59 4.59
N ILE A 32 7.11 -2.85 3.30
CA ILE A 32 7.29 -4.22 2.83
C ILE A 32 8.61 -4.75 3.40
N PRO A 33 8.59 -5.88 4.12
CA PRO A 33 9.79 -6.39 4.78
C PRO A 33 10.79 -6.88 3.72
N THR A 34 12.01 -6.36 3.78
CA THR A 34 13.10 -6.70 2.85
C THR A 34 14.00 -7.80 3.41
N MET A 35 14.42 -8.72 2.54
CA MET A 35 15.35 -9.79 2.91
C MET A 35 16.78 -9.27 3.00
N TYR A 36 17.26 -9.03 4.22
CA TYR A 36 18.67 -8.68 4.48
C TYR A 36 19.55 -9.88 4.84
N TRP A 37 18.98 -10.91 5.47
CA TRP A 37 19.71 -12.07 5.96
C TRP A 37 19.35 -13.32 5.18
N LEU A 38 20.27 -14.29 5.15
CA LEU A 38 20.05 -15.59 4.51
C LEU A 38 18.92 -16.39 5.19
N ILE A 39 18.74 -16.19 6.51
CA ILE A 39 17.61 -16.73 7.26
C ILE A 39 16.52 -15.65 7.35
N PRO A 40 15.26 -15.93 6.95
CA PRO A 40 14.20 -14.94 7.00
C PRO A 40 13.86 -14.58 8.45
N THR A 41 13.70 -13.28 8.70
CA THR A 41 13.18 -12.82 9.99
C THR A 41 11.71 -13.18 10.14
N ARG A 42 11.18 -13.14 11.38
CA ARG A 42 9.76 -13.42 11.65
C ARG A 42 8.82 -12.58 10.78
N MET A 43 9.17 -11.32 10.51
CA MET A 43 8.38 -10.43 9.67
C MET A 43 8.36 -10.86 8.20
N ILE A 44 9.50 -11.29 7.64
CA ILE A 44 9.52 -11.85 6.28
C ILE A 44 8.75 -13.17 6.24
N MET A 45 8.91 -14.05 7.24
CA MET A 45 8.15 -15.32 7.25
C MET A 45 6.63 -15.06 7.26
N LEU A 46 6.17 -14.11 8.06
CA LEU A 46 4.76 -13.72 8.08
C LEU A 46 4.30 -13.13 6.74
N TRP A 47 5.11 -12.27 6.12
CA TRP A 47 4.81 -11.70 4.81
C TRP A 47 4.78 -12.75 3.69
N ASN A 48 5.70 -13.72 3.71
CA ASN A 48 5.72 -14.83 2.76
C ASN A 48 4.49 -15.73 2.94
N ASN A 49 4.06 -15.98 4.17
CA ASN A 49 2.82 -16.74 4.41
C ASN A 49 1.60 -16.02 3.84
N ILE A 50 1.47 -14.71 4.05
CA ILE A 50 0.36 -13.92 3.50
C ILE A 50 0.38 -13.91 1.95
N THR A 51 1.55 -13.67 1.34
CA THR A 51 1.64 -13.61 -0.12
C THR A 51 1.41 -14.97 -0.79
N THR A 52 1.86 -16.06 -0.15
CA THR A 52 1.63 -17.42 -0.68
C THR A 52 0.20 -17.89 -0.53
N THR A 53 -0.52 -17.52 0.54
CA THR A 53 -1.97 -17.81 0.63
C THR A 53 -2.74 -17.03 -0.42
N LEU A 54 -2.48 -15.73 -0.58
CA LEU A 54 -3.10 -14.92 -1.62
C LEU A 54 -2.81 -15.46 -3.04
N HIS A 55 -1.58 -15.87 -3.31
CA HIS A 55 -1.24 -16.48 -4.60
C HIS A 55 -2.05 -17.75 -4.87
N LYS A 56 -2.25 -18.60 -3.87
CA LYS A 56 -3.06 -19.82 -4.01
C LYS A 56 -4.53 -19.48 -4.28
N GLU A 57 -5.12 -18.53 -3.55
CA GLU A 57 -6.50 -18.09 -3.76
C GLU A 57 -6.71 -17.44 -5.14
N PHE A 58 -5.78 -16.59 -5.59
CA PHE A 58 -5.89 -16.04 -6.95
C PHE A 58 -5.68 -17.11 -8.01
N LYS A 59 -4.80 -18.09 -7.76
CA LYS A 59 -4.59 -19.20 -8.69
C LYS A 59 -5.80 -20.12 -8.78
N THR A 60 -6.51 -20.37 -7.68
CA THR A 60 -7.76 -21.13 -7.72
C THR A 60 -8.85 -20.37 -8.47
N LEU A 61 -8.93 -19.04 -8.31
CA LEU A 61 -9.90 -18.19 -9.01
C LEU A 61 -9.63 -18.06 -10.53
N LEU A 62 -8.36 -17.90 -10.93
CA LEU A 62 -7.96 -17.75 -12.34
C LEU A 62 -7.97 -19.08 -13.12
N GLY A 63 -7.90 -20.21 -12.41
CA GLY A 63 -7.91 -21.54 -13.00
C GLY A 63 -6.70 -21.85 -13.88
N THR A 64 -6.82 -22.88 -14.72
CA THR A 64 -5.76 -23.37 -15.61
C THR A 64 -5.51 -22.47 -16.83
N GLN A 65 -6.38 -21.48 -17.07
CA GLN A 65 -6.29 -20.53 -18.19
C GLN A 65 -5.58 -19.22 -17.80
N GLY A 66 -5.19 -19.06 -16.54
CA GLY A 66 -4.51 -17.86 -16.07
C GLY A 66 -3.11 -17.73 -16.66
N PHE A 67 -2.78 -16.57 -17.22
CA PHE A 67 -1.41 -16.26 -17.63
C PHE A 67 -0.46 -16.29 -16.42
N ASN A 68 0.71 -16.91 -16.60
CA ASN A 68 1.76 -16.89 -15.59
C ASN A 68 2.15 -15.44 -15.27
N GLY A 69 2.06 -15.07 -13.99
CA GLY A 69 2.37 -13.73 -13.49
C GLY A 69 1.17 -12.81 -13.23
N THR A 70 -0.04 -13.16 -13.68
CA THR A 70 -1.26 -12.35 -13.40
C THR A 70 -1.55 -12.19 -11.90
N THR A 71 -1.35 -13.27 -11.14
CA THR A 71 -1.46 -13.25 -9.67
C THR A 71 -0.55 -12.22 -9.01
N PHE A 72 0.60 -11.90 -9.59
CA PHE A 72 1.53 -10.92 -9.02
C PHE A 72 0.94 -9.50 -9.05
N ILE A 73 0.29 -9.11 -10.15
CA ILE A 73 -0.35 -7.79 -10.29
C ILE A 73 -1.46 -7.63 -9.25
N PHE A 74 -2.28 -8.66 -9.04
CA PHE A 74 -3.33 -8.61 -8.02
C PHE A 74 -2.76 -8.49 -6.60
N ILE A 75 -1.70 -9.25 -6.28
CA ILE A 75 -1.04 -9.17 -4.97
C ILE A 75 -0.38 -7.79 -4.77
N SER A 76 0.24 -7.20 -5.80
CA SER A 76 0.88 -5.90 -5.69
C SER A 76 -0.12 -4.77 -5.47
N VAL A 77 -1.26 -4.79 -6.19
CA VAL A 77 -2.32 -3.79 -6.00
C VAL A 77 -2.98 -3.96 -4.63
N PHE A 78 -3.29 -5.20 -4.23
CA PHE A 78 -3.86 -5.49 -2.91
C PHE A 78 -2.96 -4.99 -1.78
N SER A 79 -1.66 -5.31 -1.83
CA SER A 79 -0.70 -4.88 -0.80
C SER A 79 -0.56 -3.36 -0.74
N LEU A 80 -0.50 -2.68 -1.88
CA LEU A 80 -0.41 -1.21 -1.93
C LEU A 80 -1.63 -0.53 -1.31
N ILE A 81 -2.84 -1.01 -1.59
CA ILE A 81 -4.07 -0.48 -1.00
C ILE A 81 -4.11 -0.76 0.51
N MET A 82 -3.73 -1.97 0.92
CA MET A 82 -3.75 -2.38 2.33
C MET A 82 -2.80 -1.52 3.18
N PHE A 83 -1.56 -1.31 2.72
CA PHE A 83 -0.60 -0.48 3.46
C PHE A 83 -0.97 1.01 3.47
N ASN A 84 -1.50 1.56 2.37
CA ASN A 84 -1.98 2.94 2.36
C ASN A 84 -3.11 3.16 3.36
N ASN A 85 -4.06 2.23 3.44
CA ASN A 85 -5.16 2.31 4.41
C ASN A 85 -4.69 2.10 5.86
N PHE A 86 -3.74 1.18 6.08
CA PHE A 86 -3.16 0.97 7.41
C PHE A 86 -2.44 2.22 7.92
N MET A 87 -1.68 2.88 7.04
CA MET A 87 -1.01 4.14 7.37
C MET A 87 -1.99 5.26 7.73
N GLY A 88 -3.18 5.25 7.13
CA GLY A 88 -4.25 6.20 7.46
C GLY A 88 -4.82 6.11 8.87
N LEU A 89 -4.55 5.02 9.60
CA LEU A 89 -5.02 4.87 10.98
C LEU A 89 -4.16 5.68 11.97
N PHE A 90 -2.94 6.05 11.59
CA PHE A 90 -2.08 6.87 12.45
C PHE A 90 -2.48 8.35 12.34
N PRO A 91 -2.44 9.08 13.47
CA PRO A 91 -2.76 10.50 13.46
C PRO A 91 -1.80 11.27 12.54
N TYR A 92 -2.34 12.23 11.79
CA TYR A 92 -1.62 13.16 10.92
C TYR A 92 -0.95 12.56 9.67
N ILE A 93 -1.30 11.33 9.27
CA ILE A 93 -0.84 10.78 7.98
C ILE A 93 -1.87 11.09 6.88
N PHE A 94 -1.42 11.72 5.80
CA PHE A 94 -2.23 11.92 4.58
C PHE A 94 -2.50 10.58 3.90
N THR A 95 -3.78 10.21 3.79
CA THR A 95 -4.22 9.02 3.05
C THR A 95 -4.51 9.35 1.60
N SER A 96 -3.71 8.87 0.65
CA SER A 96 -4.02 9.07 -0.78
C SER A 96 -5.33 8.39 -1.20
N SER A 97 -5.68 7.27 -0.56
CA SER A 97 -6.86 6.46 -0.88
C SER A 97 -8.19 7.16 -0.60
N SER A 98 -8.22 8.22 0.21
CA SER A 98 -9.43 9.02 0.44
C SER A 98 -9.77 9.93 -0.74
N HIS A 99 -8.82 10.18 -1.65
CA HIS A 99 -9.06 10.97 -2.86
C HIS A 99 -9.54 10.07 -4.00
N LEU A 100 -10.67 10.45 -4.59
CA LEU A 100 -11.27 9.75 -5.74
C LEU A 100 -10.36 9.77 -6.98
N SER A 101 -9.47 10.76 -7.11
CA SER A 101 -8.45 10.74 -8.15
C SER A 101 -7.53 9.53 -8.03
N PHE A 102 -7.11 9.16 -6.81
CA PHE A 102 -6.23 8.01 -6.59
C PHE A 102 -6.91 6.66 -6.82
N THR A 103 -8.23 6.56 -6.58
CA THR A 103 -8.94 5.28 -6.76
C THR A 103 -9.36 5.04 -8.20
N LEU A 104 -9.56 6.10 -8.99
CA LEU A 104 -9.95 5.98 -10.40
C LEU A 104 -8.77 5.91 -11.37
N THR A 105 -7.58 6.41 -10.99
CA THR A 105 -6.37 6.36 -11.81
C THR A 105 -5.45 5.23 -11.38
#